data_AF-A0A7I9ZDU7-F1
#
_entry.id   AF-A0A7I9ZDU7-F1
#
_cell.length_a   1.000
_cell.length_b   1.000
_cell.length_c   1.000
_cell.angle_alpha   90.00
_cell.angle_beta   90.00
_cell.angle_gamma   90.00
#
_symmetry.space_group_name_H-M   'P 1'
#
loop_
_entity.id
_entity.type
_entity.pdbx_description
1 polymer ?
#
loop_
_entity_poly.entity_id
_entity_poly.type
_entity_poly.pdbx_seq_one_letter_code
_entity_poly.pdbx_strand_id
1 'polypeptide(L)'
;MGRRIAFALFGLTWMVSGALMAFNPPPHDFRRAAALPFVGWAAMVFGAYLVGKMLLARDAADSGRPPRHASGEETSVRDSVKFVLGMVLVLPCGIFVVLEGIRRGLLSLVGLGIGALAMGLLAIPLTLSVVKWLLGRARR
;
A
#
# COMPACT_ATOMS: atom_id res chain seq x y z
N MET A 1 -10.92 -17.11 8.37
CA MET A 1 -10.29 -17.64 7.13
C MET A 1 -10.12 -16.56 6.05
N GLY A 2 -11.17 -15.80 5.68
CA GLY A 2 -11.10 -14.78 4.61
C GLY A 2 -10.01 -13.70 4.77
N ARG A 3 -9.76 -13.20 5.98
CA ARG A 3 -8.72 -12.20 6.25
C ARG A 3 -7.30 -12.70 5.91
N ARG A 4 -6.98 -13.96 6.19
CA ARG A 4 -5.67 -14.57 5.87
C ARG A 4 -5.46 -14.66 4.37
N ILE A 5 -6.50 -15.11 3.66
CA ILE A 5 -6.48 -15.21 2.19
C ILE A 5 -6.30 -13.82 1.57
N ALA A 6 -7.02 -12.81 2.06
CA ALA A 6 -6.86 -11.43 1.59
C ALA A 6 -5.42 -10.90 1.77
N PHE A 7 -4.80 -11.13 2.93
CA PHE A 7 -3.41 -10.71 3.15
C PHE A 7 -2.39 -11.53 2.35
N ALA A 8 -2.63 -12.82 2.12
CA ALA A 8 -1.79 -13.64 1.27
C ALA A 8 -1.86 -13.18 -0.20
N LEU A 9 -3.08 -12.94 -0.72
CA LEU A 9 -3.27 -12.38 -2.06
C LEU A 9 -2.65 -10.99 -2.19
N PHE A 10 -2.79 -10.14 -1.17
CA PHE A 10 -2.12 -8.85 -1.14
C PHE A 10 -0.59 -8.98 -1.19
N GLY A 11 -0.02 -9.90 -0.41
CA GLY A 11 1.42 -10.19 -0.45
C GLY A 11 1.89 -10.70 -1.81
N LEU A 12 1.12 -11.59 -2.45
CA LEU A 12 1.40 -12.06 -3.80
C LEU A 12 1.34 -10.92 -4.83
N THR A 13 0.32 -10.07 -4.76
CA THR A 13 0.21 -8.87 -5.61
C THR A 13 1.42 -7.96 -5.44
N TRP A 14 1.91 -7.79 -4.21
CA TRP A 14 3.13 -7.04 -3.91
C TRP A 14 4.38 -7.68 -4.51
N MET A 15 4.50 -9.00 -4.48
CA MET A 15 5.60 -9.72 -5.12
C MET A 15 5.58 -9.54 -6.64
N VAL A 16 4.41 -9.67 -7.27
CA VAL A 16 4.25 -9.47 -8.72
C VAL A 16 4.56 -8.02 -9.10
N SER A 17 4.00 -7.05 -8.38
CA SER A 17 4.28 -5.62 -8.57
C SER A 17 5.77 -5.31 -8.43
N GLY A 18 6.42 -5.84 -7.40
CA GLY A 18 7.85 -5.65 -7.17
C GLY A 18 8.71 -6.29 -8.26
N ALA A 19 8.35 -7.49 -8.72
CA ALA A 19 9.05 -8.17 -9.82
C ALA A 19 8.94 -7.36 -11.13
N LEU A 20 7.75 -6.80 -11.41
CA LEU A 20 7.56 -5.92 -12.55
C LEU A 20 8.44 -4.67 -12.47
N MET A 21 8.69 -4.10 -11.28
CA MET A 21 9.59 -2.96 -11.10
C MET A 21 11.09 -3.36 -11.14
N ALA A 22 11.44 -4.51 -10.58
CA ALA A 22 12.82 -4.97 -10.39
C ALA A 22 13.47 -5.46 -11.68
N PHE A 23 12.72 -6.20 -12.49
CA PHE A 23 13.25 -6.93 -13.65
C PHE A 23 12.94 -6.27 -15.00
N ASN A 24 12.32 -5.09 -15.00
CA ASN A 24 12.02 -4.35 -16.23
C ASN A 24 12.76 -3.01 -16.26
N PRO A 25 13.10 -2.52 -17.46
CA PRO A 25 13.79 -1.25 -17.59
C PRO A 25 12.98 -0.11 -16.97
N PRO A 26 13.63 0.80 -16.23
CA PRO A 26 12.98 1.99 -15.72
C PRO A 26 12.71 2.98 -16.88
N PRO A 27 11.63 3.81 -16.80
CA PRO A 27 11.37 4.85 -17.78
C PRO A 27 12.58 5.80 -17.92
N HIS A 28 13.05 5.95 -19.16
CA HIS A 28 14.28 6.69 -19.48
C HIS A 28 14.15 8.21 -19.31
N ASP A 29 12.94 8.74 -19.31
CA ASP A 29 12.67 10.20 -19.24
C ASP A 29 12.88 10.78 -17.83
N PHE A 30 13.07 9.95 -16.81
CA PHE A 30 13.12 10.39 -15.42
C PHE A 30 14.42 9.99 -14.74
N ARG A 31 15.22 11.00 -14.34
CA ARG A 31 16.50 10.81 -13.64
C ARG A 31 16.40 9.96 -12.37
N ARG A 32 15.25 9.98 -11.67
CA ARG A 32 14.99 9.20 -10.45
C ARG A 32 14.43 7.80 -10.70
N ALA A 33 14.06 7.46 -11.94
CA ALA A 33 13.53 6.15 -12.28
C ALA A 33 14.57 5.03 -12.13
N ALA A 34 15.86 5.35 -12.11
CA ALA A 34 16.94 4.40 -11.78
C ALA A 34 16.79 3.74 -10.39
N ALA A 35 16.00 4.34 -9.49
CA ALA A 35 15.70 3.75 -8.18
C ALA A 35 14.57 2.70 -8.23
N LEU A 36 13.78 2.63 -9.30
CA LEU A 36 12.63 1.71 -9.41
C LEU A 36 13.02 0.24 -9.20
N PRO A 37 14.16 -0.27 -9.71
CA PRO A 37 14.53 -1.65 -9.45
C PRO A 37 14.75 -1.95 -7.97
N PHE A 38 15.35 -1.01 -7.24
CA PHE A 38 15.54 -1.14 -5.79
C PHE A 38 14.20 -1.13 -5.04
N VAL A 39 13.28 -0.24 -5.43
CA VAL A 39 11.91 -0.22 -4.90
C VAL A 39 11.20 -1.55 -5.18
N GLY A 40 11.41 -2.13 -6.37
CA GLY A 40 10.88 -3.43 -6.76
C GLY A 40 11.37 -4.56 -5.86
N TRP A 41 12.66 -4.61 -5.56
CA TRP A 41 13.23 -5.59 -4.62
C TRP A 41 12.66 -5.45 -3.21
N ALA A 42 12.57 -4.22 -2.70
CA ALA A 42 11.97 -3.96 -1.38
C ALA A 42 10.51 -4.41 -1.34
N ALA A 43 9.74 -4.14 -2.40
CA ALA A 43 8.36 -4.56 -2.55
C ALA A 43 8.22 -6.10 -2.58
N MET A 44 9.10 -6.79 -3.30
CA MET A 44 9.14 -8.26 -3.33
C MET A 44 9.43 -8.86 -1.96
N VAL A 45 10.46 -8.37 -1.27
CA VAL A 45 10.84 -8.85 0.08
C VAL A 45 9.68 -8.63 1.05
N PHE A 46 9.04 -7.46 0.99
CA PHE A 46 7.87 -7.16 1.81
C PHE A 46 6.68 -8.10 1.51
N GLY A 47 6.38 -8.35 0.23
CA GLY A 47 5.33 -9.28 -0.18
C GLY A 47 5.61 -10.71 0.28
N ALA A 48 6.84 -11.19 0.10
CA ALA A 48 7.28 -12.51 0.54
C ALA A 48 7.17 -12.66 2.07
N TYR A 49 7.55 -11.62 2.83
CA TYR A 49 7.37 -11.57 4.27
C TYR A 49 5.90 -11.67 4.67
N LEU A 50 4.99 -10.95 4.00
CA LEU A 50 3.56 -11.01 4.30
C LEU A 50 2.98 -12.40 4.02
N VAL A 51 3.30 -12.99 2.86
CA VAL A 51 2.86 -14.34 2.51
C VAL A 51 3.40 -15.35 3.51
N GLY A 52 4.70 -15.31 3.80
CA GLY A 52 5.35 -16.18 4.79
C GLY A 52 4.69 -16.05 6.16
N LYS A 53 4.47 -14.83 6.64
CA LYS A 53 3.81 -14.59 7.94
C LYS A 53 2.38 -15.14 7.95
N MET A 54 1.63 -15.04 6.86
CA MET A 54 0.24 -15.56 6.82
C MET A 54 0.19 -17.08 6.72
N LEU A 55 1.17 -17.72 6.08
CA LEU A 55 1.26 -19.18 5.96
C LEU A 55 1.86 -19.85 7.20
N LEU A 56 2.85 -19.21 7.84
CA LEU A 56 3.59 -19.75 8.98
C LEU A 56 3.04 -19.33 10.34
N ALA A 57 2.24 -18.26 10.43
CA ALA A 57 1.60 -17.88 11.69
C ALA A 57 0.51 -18.89 12.06
N ARG A 58 0.88 -19.87 12.89
CA ARG A 58 -0.05 -20.51 13.81
C ARG A 58 -0.71 -19.40 14.63
N ASP A 59 -2.03 -19.47 14.76
CA ASP A 59 -2.87 -18.49 15.45
C ASP A 59 -2.13 -17.83 16.61
N ALA A 60 -1.63 -16.62 16.38
CA ALA A 60 -1.10 -15.81 17.46
C ALA A 60 -2.28 -15.59 18.39
N ALA A 61 -2.28 -16.29 19.53
CA ALA A 61 -3.30 -16.20 20.55
C ALA A 61 -3.57 -14.71 20.79
N ASP A 62 -4.81 -14.31 20.55
CA ASP A 62 -5.26 -12.95 20.76
C ASP A 62 -5.03 -12.65 22.25
N SER A 63 -3.92 -11.97 22.56
CA SER A 63 -3.39 -11.95 23.93
C SER A 63 -4.26 -11.19 24.92
N GLY A 64 -5.42 -10.69 24.48
CA GLY A 64 -6.38 -9.89 25.26
C GLY A 64 -5.80 -8.56 25.77
N ARG A 65 -4.50 -8.32 25.57
CA ARG A 65 -3.78 -7.15 26.03
C ARG A 65 -3.83 -6.09 24.94
N PRO A 66 -4.23 -4.85 25.29
CA PRO A 66 -4.20 -3.76 24.34
C PRO A 66 -2.78 -3.59 23.79
N PRO A 67 -2.62 -3.21 22.50
CA PRO A 67 -1.31 -3.01 21.91
C PRO A 67 -0.49 -2.02 22.74
N ARG A 68 0.72 -2.40 23.14
CA ARG A 68 1.63 -1.59 23.97
C ARG A 68 2.02 -0.25 23.31
N HIS A 69 1.61 0.01 22.07
CA HIS A 69 1.92 1.20 21.28
C HIS A 69 0.67 1.99 20.89
N ALA A 70 -0.48 1.71 21.51
CA ALA A 70 -1.59 2.65 21.55
C ALA A 70 -1.25 3.78 22.54
N SER A 71 -0.18 4.54 22.26
CA SER A 71 0.06 5.80 22.94
C SER A 71 -1.09 6.73 22.57
N GLY A 72 -1.81 7.22 23.57
CA GLY A 72 -2.92 8.16 23.42
C GLY A 72 -2.50 9.56 22.95
N GLU A 73 -1.48 9.67 22.11
CA GLU A 73 -1.25 10.89 21.35
C GLU A 73 -2.42 11.06 20.39
N GLU A 74 -3.18 12.14 20.59
CA GLU A 74 -4.25 12.51 19.69
C GLU A 74 -3.69 12.66 18.27
N THR A 75 -4.26 11.90 17.32
CA THR A 75 -3.94 12.04 15.91
C THR A 75 -4.19 13.49 15.50
N SER A 76 -3.11 14.22 15.19
CA SER A 76 -3.22 15.63 14.78
C SER A 76 -4.18 15.74 13.59
N VAL A 77 -5.15 16.67 13.67
CA VAL A 77 -6.13 16.92 12.62
C VAL A 77 -5.44 17.17 11.28
N ARG A 78 -4.30 17.88 11.31
CA ARG A 78 -3.48 18.16 10.14
C ARG A 78 -3.00 16.88 9.45
N ASP A 79 -2.54 15.90 10.21
CA ASP A 79 -2.00 14.66 9.65
C ASP A 79 -3.12 13.73 9.17
N SER A 80 -4.27 13.76 9.86
CA SER A 80 -5.50 13.10 9.39
C SER A 80 -5.97 13.66 8.05
N VAL A 81 -5.97 14.99 7.87
CA VAL A 81 -6.33 15.63 6.60
C VAL A 81 -5.34 15.28 5.50
N LYS A 82 -4.02 15.34 5.77
CA LYS A 82 -2.99 14.91 4.80
C LYS A 82 -3.19 13.46 4.37
N PHE A 83 -3.53 12.57 5.30
CA PHE A 83 -3.77 11.17 4.99
C PHE A 83 -4.97 10.99 4.06
N VAL A 84 -6.09 11.65 4.34
CA VAL A 84 -7.30 11.60 3.49
C VAL A 84 -7.00 12.18 2.11
N LEU A 85 -6.36 13.35 2.04
CA LEU A 85 -6.00 13.98 0.77
C LEU A 85 -5.03 13.12 -0.04
N GLY A 86 -4.05 12.51 0.64
CA GLY A 86 -3.13 11.55 0.04
C GLY A 86 -3.85 10.38 -0.60
N MET A 87 -4.87 9.83 0.04
CA MET A 87 -5.65 8.71 -0.51
C MET A 87 -6.48 9.09 -1.74
N VAL A 88 -7.06 10.30 -1.73
CA VAL A 88 -7.77 10.84 -2.89
C VAL A 88 -6.85 11.00 -4.10
N LEU A 89 -5.57 11.29 -3.88
CA LEU A 89 -4.57 11.45 -4.96
C LEU A 89 -3.91 10.13 -5.39
N VAL A 90 -3.63 9.24 -4.44
CA VAL A 90 -2.88 7.99 -4.70
C VAL A 90 -3.65 7.04 -5.62
N LEU A 91 -4.97 6.91 -5.45
CA LEU A 91 -5.78 6.02 -6.29
C LEU A 91 -5.81 6.46 -7.77
N PRO A 92 -6.22 7.69 -8.12
CA PRO A 92 -6.22 8.12 -9.52
C PRO A 92 -4.80 8.17 -10.10
N CYS A 93 -3.79 8.53 -9.30
CA CYS A 93 -2.40 8.48 -9.73
C CYS A 93 -1.97 7.04 -10.06
N GLY A 94 -2.32 6.06 -9.23
CA GLY A 94 -2.06 4.64 -9.49
C GLY A 94 -2.69 4.16 -10.80
N ILE A 95 -3.97 4.50 -11.04
CA ILE A 95 -4.66 4.18 -12.31
C ILE A 95 -3.93 4.82 -13.49
N PHE A 96 -3.62 6.12 -13.40
CA PHE A 96 -2.93 6.85 -14.45
C PHE A 96 -1.58 6.22 -14.78
N VAL A 97 -0.79 5.85 -13.76
CA VAL A 97 0.52 5.21 -13.93
C VAL A 97 0.40 3.84 -14.59
N VAL A 98 -0.63 3.04 -14.27
CA VAL A 98 -0.89 1.77 -14.98
C VAL A 98 -1.21 2.04 -16.45
N LEU A 99 -2.13 2.96 -16.74
CA LEU A 99 -2.53 3.29 -18.11
C LEU A 99 -1.35 3.82 -18.95
N GLU A 100 -0.53 4.68 -18.35
CA GLU A 100 0.66 5.21 -19.00
C GLU A 100 1.72 4.12 -19.22
N GLY A 101 1.90 3.22 -18.24
CA GLY A 101 2.77 2.05 -18.36
C GLY A 101 2.35 1.13 -19.50
N ILE A 102 1.05 0.87 -19.65
CA ILE A 102 0.49 0.10 -20.78
C ILE A 102 0.74 0.84 -22.10
N ARG A 103 0.45 2.15 -22.16
CA ARG A 103 0.61 2.95 -23.38
C ARG A 103 2.06 3.00 -23.88
N ARG A 104 3.02 3.05 -22.96
CA ARG A 104 4.46 3.12 -23.26
C ARG A 104 5.15 1.74 -23.34
N GLY A 105 4.44 0.66 -23.05
CA GLY A 105 5.04 -0.69 -22.97
C GLY A 105 6.01 -0.87 -21.80
N LEU A 106 5.88 -0.08 -20.74
CA LEU A 106 6.78 -0.08 -19.59
C LEU A 106 6.17 -0.83 -18.41
N LEU A 107 6.57 -2.10 -18.28
CA LEU A 107 6.11 -2.98 -17.20
C LEU A 107 6.51 -2.49 -15.81
N SER A 108 7.62 -1.75 -15.68
CA SER A 108 8.05 -1.14 -14.42
C SER A 108 7.05 -0.09 -13.89
N LEU A 109 6.43 0.68 -14.79
CA LEU A 109 5.35 1.61 -14.44
C LEU A 109 4.06 0.87 -14.10
N VAL A 110 3.71 -0.18 -14.84
CA VAL A 110 2.55 -1.02 -14.52
C VAL A 110 2.69 -1.62 -13.13
N GLY A 111 3.88 -2.16 -12.80
CA GLY A 111 4.21 -2.64 -11.47
C GLY A 111 4.00 -1.57 -10.41
N LEU A 112 4.55 -0.37 -10.61
CA LEU A 112 4.42 0.76 -9.69
C LEU A 112 2.95 1.13 -9.43
N GLY A 113 2.15 1.23 -10.50
CA GLY A 113 0.73 1.55 -10.41
C GLY A 113 -0.07 0.48 -9.66
N ILE A 114 0.19 -0.80 -9.92
CA ILE A 114 -0.43 -1.92 -9.19
C ILE A 114 -0.10 -1.85 -7.69
N GLY A 115 1.16 -1.56 -7.33
CA GLY A 115 1.58 -1.42 -5.94
C GLY A 115 0.89 -0.25 -5.23
N ALA A 116 0.80 0.90 -5.91
CA ALA A 116 0.10 2.08 -5.40
C ALA A 116 -1.41 1.81 -5.18
N LEU A 117 -2.06 1.12 -6.13
CA LEU A 117 -3.47 0.74 -6.01
C LEU A 117 -3.72 -0.25 -4.88
N ALA A 118 -2.86 -1.27 -4.74
CA ALA A 118 -2.95 -2.24 -3.66
C ALA A 118 -2.88 -1.54 -2.29
N MET A 119 -1.94 -0.59 -2.12
CA MET A 119 -1.85 0.23 -0.91
C MET A 119 -3.06 1.13 -0.69
N GLY A 120 -3.53 1.79 -1.74
CA GLY A 120 -4.72 2.64 -1.69
C GLY A 120 -5.93 1.85 -1.21
N LEU A 121 -6.16 0.65 -1.76
CA LEU A 121 -7.26 -0.23 -1.38
C LEU A 121 -7.19 -0.69 0.08
N LEU A 122 -6.00 -1.04 0.58
CA LEU A 122 -5.83 -1.39 2.00
C LEU A 122 -6.10 -0.22 2.95
N ALA A 123 -5.81 1.00 2.50
CA ALA A 123 -5.96 2.18 3.32
C ALA A 123 -7.42 2.67 3.42
N ILE A 124 -8.30 2.34 2.46
CA ILE A 124 -9.72 2.72 2.44
C ILE A 124 -10.42 2.56 3.80
N PRO A 125 -10.40 1.39 4.49
CA PRO A 125 -11.09 1.24 5.77
C PRO A 125 -10.55 2.19 6.85
N LEU A 126 -9.24 2.47 6.85
CA LEU A 126 -8.63 3.42 7.76
C LEU A 126 -9.09 4.85 7.42
N THR A 127 -9.08 5.20 6.13
CA THR A 127 -9.50 6.52 5.63
C THR A 127 -10.96 6.79 5.96
N LEU A 128 -11.86 5.84 5.76
CA LEU A 128 -13.28 5.97 6.12
C LEU A 128 -13.47 6.22 7.61
N SER A 129 -12.69 5.54 8.46
CA SER A 129 -12.72 5.73 9.91
C SER A 129 -12.25 7.14 10.30
N VAL A 130 -11.18 7.63 9.69
CA VAL A 130 -10.65 8.99 9.91
C VAL A 130 -11.63 10.06 9.40
N VAL A 131 -12.23 9.87 8.23
CA VAL A 131 -13.21 10.80 7.66
C VAL A 131 -14.45 10.91 8.57
N LYS A 132 -14.97 9.78 9.06
CA LYS A 132 -16.08 9.78 10.03
C LYS A 132 -15.74 10.54 11.30
N TRP A 133 -14.52 10.36 11.82
CA TRP A 133 -14.03 11.09 12.99
C TRP A 133 -13.93 12.61 12.73
N LEU A 134 -13.35 13.01 11.59
CA LEU A 134 -13.24 14.42 11.19
C LEU A 134 -14.62 15.08 11.04
N LEU A 135 -15.57 14.41 10.37
CA LEU A 135 -16.94 14.90 10.19
C LEU A 135 -17.68 15.02 11.53
N GLY A 136 -17.46 14.08 12.45
CA GLY A 136 -18.02 14.13 13.80
C GLY A 136 -17.49 15.30 14.64
N ARG A 137 -16.23 15.69 14.42
CA ARG A 137 -15.60 16.85 15.07
C ARG A 137 -16.06 18.18 14.47
N ALA A 138 -16.25 18.25 13.15
CA ALA A 138 -16.73 19.45 12.47
C ALA A 138 -18.22 19.77 12.75
N ARG A 139 -19.00 18.78 13.22
CA ARG A 139 -20.41 18.94 13.61
C ARG A 139 -20.63 19.37 15.06
N ARG A 140 -19.59 19.38 15.90
CA ARG A 140 -19.64 19.86 17.29
C ARG A 140 -19.15 21.30 17.34
#